data_AF-A0A0L8H3Z7-F1
#
_entry.id   AF-A0A0L8H3Z7-F1
#
_cell.length_a   1.000
_cell.length_b   1.000
_cell.length_c   1.000
_cell.angle_alpha   90.00
_cell.angle_beta   90.00
_cell.angle_gamma   90.00
#
_symmetry.space_group_name_H-M   'P 1'
#
loop_
_entity.id
_entity.type
_entity.pdbx_description
1 polymer ?
#
loop_
_entity_poly.entity_id
_entity_poly.type
_entity_poly.pdbx_seq_one_letter_code
_entity_poly.pdbx_strand_id
1 'polypeptide(L)'
;MRILCFFVLLASLSTIFCQDVWKLCQELRKNSYNTLVRSPRNCSIFFNCYAGLAIPFPIVCNNGLVFSQAYQTCVFKSSRFNDCNQAVYGGRYNDPLCNSYPFGLNRDPANCRKFIPCFNHTSFPSMACQDNLIFNVQLQRCTTLGTTACNQNNPTNNNNNV
;
A
#
# COMPACT_ATOMS: atom_id res chain seq x y z
N MET A 1 -6.57 -19.99 -21.21
CA MET A 1 -5.52 -20.98 -20.90
C MET A 1 -5.35 -21.03 -19.37
N ARG A 2 -6.06 -21.95 -18.71
CA ARG A 2 -5.93 -22.18 -17.25
C ARG A 2 -4.78 -23.17 -17.07
N ILE A 3 -3.64 -22.74 -16.55
CA ILE A 3 -2.52 -23.65 -16.27
C ILE A 3 -2.70 -24.21 -14.86
N LEU A 4 -2.98 -25.51 -14.84
CA LEU A 4 -3.07 -26.39 -13.67
C LEU A 4 -1.67 -26.57 -13.08
N CYS A 5 -1.48 -26.25 -11.80
CA CYS A 5 -0.36 -26.75 -11.00
C CYS A 5 -0.80 -28.04 -10.30
N PHE A 6 -0.45 -29.21 -10.83
CA PHE A 6 -0.46 -30.51 -10.14
C PHE A 6 0.96 -31.10 -10.34
N PHE A 7 1.66 -31.73 -9.40
CA PHE A 7 1.33 -32.66 -8.31
C PHE A 7 2.23 -32.30 -7.10
N VAL A 8 1.95 -32.59 -5.82
CA VAL A 8 1.75 -33.89 -5.14
C VAL A 8 1.13 -33.60 -3.76
N LEU A 9 0.36 -34.56 -3.24
CA LEU A 9 -0.49 -34.62 -2.02
C LEU A 9 0.08 -34.15 -0.64
N LEU A 10 1.10 -33.29 -0.57
CA LEU A 10 1.60 -32.69 0.68
C LEU A 10 1.63 -31.14 0.67
N ALA A 11 1.04 -30.52 -0.36
CA ALA A 11 1.26 -29.11 -0.72
C ALA A 11 0.06 -28.17 -0.51
N SER A 12 -0.82 -28.45 0.47
CA SER A 12 -2.00 -27.59 0.71
C SER A 12 -1.65 -26.19 1.22
N LEU A 13 -0.48 -26.03 1.86
CA LEU A 13 -0.01 -24.72 2.33
C LEU A 13 0.63 -23.91 1.19
N SER A 14 1.45 -24.53 0.34
CA SER A 14 2.33 -23.84 -0.63
C SER A 14 1.58 -23.17 -1.80
N THR A 15 0.41 -23.68 -2.19
CA THR A 15 -0.39 -23.14 -3.31
C THR A 15 -1.17 -21.87 -2.98
N ILE A 16 -1.39 -21.59 -1.69
CA ILE A 16 -2.11 -20.39 -1.23
C ILE A 16 -1.19 -19.15 -1.32
N PHE A 17 0.12 -19.32 -1.13
CA PHE A 17 1.09 -18.20 -1.06
C PHE A 17 1.21 -17.40 -2.36
N CYS A 18 1.07 -18.06 -3.50
CA CYS A 18 1.20 -17.39 -4.79
C CYS A 18 -0.06 -16.57 -5.14
N GLN A 19 -1.24 -16.93 -4.61
CA GLN A 19 -2.51 -16.33 -5.04
C GLN A 19 -2.72 -14.90 -4.53
N ASP A 20 -2.31 -14.58 -3.29
CA ASP A 20 -2.61 -13.28 -2.68
C ASP A 20 -1.74 -12.15 -3.26
N VAL A 21 -0.42 -12.37 -3.36
CA VAL A 21 0.53 -11.38 -3.89
C VAL A 21 0.39 -11.23 -5.40
N TRP A 22 0.16 -12.33 -6.13
CA TRP A 22 -0.09 -12.28 -7.56
C TRP A 22 -1.30 -11.41 -7.90
N LYS A 23 -2.43 -11.62 -7.22
CA LYS A 23 -3.64 -10.81 -7.42
C LYS A 23 -3.38 -9.33 -7.11
N LEU A 24 -2.70 -9.05 -5.99
CA LEU A 24 -2.35 -7.68 -5.61
C LEU A 24 -1.44 -7.01 -6.65
N CYS A 25 -0.39 -7.69 -7.12
CA CYS A 25 0.46 -7.17 -8.19
C CYS A 25 -0.32 -7.08 -9.52
N GLN A 26 -1.21 -8.00 -9.87
CA GLN A 26 -2.02 -7.93 -11.09
C GLN A 26 -2.93 -6.70 -11.12
N GLU A 27 -3.57 -6.38 -10.00
CA GLU A 27 -4.39 -5.18 -9.89
C GLU A 27 -3.54 -3.90 -10.01
N LEU A 28 -2.35 -3.87 -9.41
CA LEU A 28 -1.41 -2.75 -9.54
C LEU A 28 -0.80 -2.62 -10.96
N ARG A 29 -0.58 -3.75 -11.65
CA ARG A 29 0.08 -3.82 -12.97
C ARG A 29 -0.74 -3.23 -14.10
N LYS A 30 -2.06 -3.12 -13.97
CA LYS A 30 -2.93 -2.54 -15.01
C LYS A 30 -2.53 -1.12 -15.42
N ASN A 31 -1.77 -0.42 -14.56
CA ASN A 31 -1.37 0.97 -14.79
C ASN A 31 0.15 1.21 -14.92
N SER A 32 0.98 0.17 -15.11
CA SER A 32 2.41 0.31 -15.51
C SER A 32 3.39 0.99 -14.55
N TYR A 33 3.18 0.93 -13.23
CA TYR A 33 4.12 1.48 -12.24
C TYR A 33 4.93 0.40 -11.51
N ASN A 34 6.23 0.67 -11.33
CA ASN A 34 7.08 -0.06 -10.38
C ASN A 34 6.57 0.20 -8.96
N THR A 35 5.97 -0.81 -8.34
CA THR A 35 5.49 -0.73 -6.94
C THR A 35 6.11 -1.83 -6.12
N LEU A 36 6.68 -1.48 -4.97
CA LEU A 36 7.17 -2.47 -4.03
C LEU A 36 6.05 -2.84 -3.04
N VAL A 37 5.81 -4.13 -2.88
CA VAL A 37 4.72 -4.66 -2.07
C VAL A 37 5.26 -5.70 -1.09
N ARG A 38 5.01 -5.50 0.20
CA ARG A 38 5.40 -6.42 1.26
C ARG A 38 4.63 -7.73 1.16
N SER A 39 5.30 -8.83 1.49
CA SER A 39 4.63 -10.10 1.69
C SER A 39 3.65 -10.02 2.86
N PRO A 40 2.39 -10.47 2.71
CA PRO A 40 1.41 -10.47 3.79
C PRO A 40 1.73 -11.46 4.91
N ARG A 41 2.70 -12.37 4.71
CA ARG A 41 3.02 -13.46 5.65
C ARG A 41 4.44 -13.41 6.20
N ASN A 42 5.35 -12.69 5.53
CA ASN A 42 6.74 -12.58 5.96
C ASN A 42 7.25 -11.18 5.70
N CYS A 43 7.34 -10.36 6.74
CA CYS A 43 7.75 -8.98 6.60
C CYS A 43 9.20 -8.79 6.16
N SER A 44 10.05 -9.81 6.21
CA SER A 44 11.40 -9.73 5.63
C SER A 44 11.39 -9.96 4.11
N ILE A 45 10.23 -10.20 3.48
CA ILE A 45 10.08 -10.39 2.04
C ILE A 45 9.19 -9.29 1.47
N PHE A 46 9.58 -8.77 0.31
CA PHE A 46 8.78 -7.87 -0.51
C PHE A 46 8.92 -8.25 -1.99
N PHE A 47 8.10 -7.65 -2.84
CA PHE A 47 8.00 -7.98 -4.24
C PHE A 47 8.04 -6.70 -5.07
N ASN A 48 8.64 -6.77 -6.25
CA ASN A 48 8.52 -5.72 -7.26
C ASN A 48 7.37 -6.07 -8.22
N CYS A 49 6.28 -5.30 -8.15
CA CYS A 49 5.09 -5.45 -9.01
C CYS A 49 5.22 -4.67 -10.34
N TYR A 50 6.36 -4.75 -11.03
CA TYR A 50 6.54 -4.11 -12.34
C TYR A 50 5.68 -4.76 -13.43
N ALA A 51 5.06 -3.95 -14.30
CA ALA A 51 4.21 -4.41 -15.39
C ALA A 51 4.90 -5.38 -16.38
N GLY A 52 6.22 -5.24 -16.57
CA GLY A 52 7.00 -6.10 -17.48
C GLY A 52 7.33 -7.49 -16.93
N LEU A 53 7.13 -7.76 -15.64
CA LEU A 53 7.40 -9.07 -15.06
C LEU A 53 6.16 -9.92 -15.06
N ALA A 54 6.18 -11.05 -15.78
CA ALA A 54 5.06 -12.00 -15.78
C ALA A 54 4.69 -12.41 -14.34
N ILE A 55 5.69 -12.67 -13.48
CA ILE A 55 5.56 -13.10 -12.08
C ILE A 55 6.39 -12.17 -11.17
N PRO A 56 5.84 -11.69 -10.03
CA PRO A 56 6.61 -10.89 -9.08
C PRO A 56 7.68 -11.74 -8.40
N PHE A 57 8.94 -11.31 -8.47
CA PHE A 57 10.04 -11.98 -7.80
C PHE A 57 10.13 -11.54 -6.33
N PRO A 58 10.30 -12.49 -5.37
CA PRO A 58 10.52 -12.15 -3.98
C PRO A 58 11.92 -11.55 -3.79
N ILE A 59 11.99 -10.49 -3.01
CA ILE A 59 13.21 -9.83 -2.58
C ILE A 59 13.26 -9.90 -1.06
N VAL A 60 14.40 -10.29 -0.51
CA VAL A 60 14.59 -10.51 0.92
C VAL A 60 15.40 -9.37 1.51
N CYS A 61 14.92 -8.79 2.61
CA CYS A 61 15.70 -7.85 3.40
C CYS A 61 16.85 -8.59 4.14
N ASN A 62 17.98 -7.90 4.35
CA ASN A 62 19.08 -8.46 5.13
C ASN A 62 18.64 -8.89 6.55
N ASN A 63 19.46 -9.74 7.19
CA ASN A 63 19.19 -10.25 8.53
C ASN A 63 18.89 -9.13 9.54
N GLY A 64 17.84 -9.33 10.35
CA GLY A 64 17.38 -8.35 11.34
C GLY A 64 16.50 -7.23 10.79
N LEU A 65 16.31 -7.16 9.46
CA LEU A 65 15.46 -6.16 8.82
C LEU A 65 14.10 -6.74 8.39
N VAL A 66 13.14 -5.84 8.24
CA VAL A 66 11.81 -6.07 7.65
C VAL A 66 11.51 -4.96 6.66
N PHE A 67 10.79 -5.27 5.59
CA PHE A 67 10.36 -4.29 4.62
C PHE A 67 9.25 -3.42 5.21
N SER A 68 9.50 -2.11 5.28
CA SER A 68 8.50 -1.14 5.65
C SER A 68 7.69 -0.75 4.43
N GLN A 69 6.38 -1.05 4.43
CA GLN A 69 5.54 -0.74 3.27
C GLN A 69 5.37 0.78 3.14
N ALA A 70 5.15 1.48 4.25
CA ALA A 70 4.94 2.93 4.25
C ALA A 70 6.19 3.73 3.88
N TYR A 71 7.39 3.20 4.13
CA TYR A 71 8.65 3.85 3.83
C TYR A 71 9.37 3.25 2.62
N GLN A 72 8.79 2.22 1.98
CA GLN A 72 9.30 1.54 0.79
C GLN A 72 10.77 1.08 0.91
N THR A 73 11.19 0.65 2.11
CA THR A 73 12.58 0.25 2.38
C THR A 73 12.70 -0.77 3.51
N CYS A 74 13.81 -1.51 3.55
CA CYS A 74 14.10 -2.42 4.66
C CYS A 74 14.56 -1.62 5.89
N VAL A 75 13.89 -1.84 7.02
CA VAL A 75 14.15 -1.16 8.31
C VAL A 75 14.40 -2.18 9.41
N PHE A 76 15.09 -1.78 10.48
CA PHE A 76 15.29 -2.66 11.64
C PHE A 76 13.95 -3.01 12.29
N LYS A 77 13.81 -4.27 12.72
CA LYS A 77 12.62 -4.76 13.44
C LYS A 77 12.25 -3.94 14.68
N SER A 78 13.25 -3.41 15.38
CA SER A 78 13.09 -2.58 16.58
C SER A 78 12.86 -1.09 16.27
N SER A 79 12.96 -0.67 15.01
CA SER A 79 12.79 0.74 14.66
C SER A 79 11.32 1.15 14.65
N ARG A 80 11.07 2.44 14.91
CA ARG A 80 9.73 3.05 14.80
C ARG A 80 9.15 3.08 13.38
N PHE A 81 9.95 2.72 12.37
CA PHE A 81 9.54 2.63 10.97
C PHE A 81 9.01 1.24 10.59
N ASN A 82 9.07 0.27 11.50
CA ASN A 82 8.52 -1.05 11.32
C ASN A 82 6.97 -1.01 11.33
N ASP A 83 6.36 -1.29 10.18
CA ASP A 83 4.91 -1.37 9.99
C ASP A 83 4.45 -2.81 9.61
N CYS A 84 5.25 -3.83 9.94
CA CYS A 84 5.04 -5.24 9.62
C CYS A 84 3.67 -5.79 10.06
N ASN A 85 3.14 -5.31 11.18
CA ASN A 85 1.85 -5.73 11.74
C ASN A 85 0.76 -4.65 11.63
N GLN A 86 0.99 -3.63 10.80
CA GLN A 86 0.02 -2.56 10.60
C GLN A 86 -0.75 -2.82 9.31
N ALA A 87 -2.05 -2.55 9.34
CA ALA A 87 -2.85 -2.45 8.13
C ALA A 87 -2.29 -1.31 7.26
N VAL A 88 -2.02 -1.63 5.99
CA VAL A 88 -1.60 -0.65 4.99
C VAL A 88 -2.76 -0.49 4.02
N TYR A 89 -3.31 0.72 3.93
CA TYR A 89 -4.31 1.02 2.91
C TYR A 89 -3.68 1.02 1.51
N GLY A 90 -4.48 0.74 0.48
CA GLY A 90 -4.09 0.87 -0.93
C GLY A 90 -4.13 -0.45 -1.69
N GLY A 91 -3.69 -0.42 -2.95
CA GLY A 91 -3.69 -1.59 -3.83
C GLY A 91 -5.05 -1.91 -4.43
N ARG A 92 -5.93 -0.92 -4.59
CA ARG A 92 -7.31 -1.10 -5.07
C ARG A 92 -7.51 -0.41 -6.41
N TYR A 93 -8.05 -1.14 -7.38
CA TYR A 93 -8.50 -0.58 -8.66
C TYR A 93 -9.82 0.16 -8.47
N ASN A 94 -10.00 1.30 -9.16
CA ASN A 94 -11.16 2.19 -9.03
C ASN A 94 -11.50 2.49 -7.55
N ASP A 95 -10.47 2.81 -6.77
CA ASP A 95 -10.61 3.14 -5.36
C ASP A 95 -11.39 4.46 -5.23
N PRO A 96 -12.56 4.48 -4.55
CA PRO A 96 -13.32 5.72 -4.37
C PRO A 96 -12.52 6.84 -3.69
N LEU A 97 -11.51 6.48 -2.89
CA LEU A 97 -10.59 7.43 -2.27
C LEU A 97 -9.82 8.25 -3.31
N CYS A 98 -9.57 7.69 -4.50
CA CYS A 98 -8.89 8.35 -5.60
C CYS A 98 -9.81 9.24 -6.45
N ASN A 99 -11.12 9.36 -6.15
CA ASN A 99 -12.04 10.13 -7.00
C ASN A 99 -11.75 11.64 -6.99
N SER A 100 -11.33 12.19 -5.85
CA SER A 100 -11.02 13.62 -5.74
C SER A 100 -9.71 13.97 -6.45
N TYR A 101 -8.68 13.11 -6.34
CA TYR A 101 -7.39 13.29 -6.99
C TYR A 101 -6.95 12.00 -7.69
N PRO A 102 -7.47 11.72 -8.91
CA PRO A 102 -7.25 10.43 -9.57
C PRO A 102 -5.84 10.21 -10.10
N PHE A 103 -5.05 11.29 -10.25
CA PHE A 103 -3.65 11.28 -10.67
C PHE A 103 -2.74 11.98 -9.65
N GLY A 104 -3.14 11.99 -8.38
CA GLY A 104 -2.45 12.72 -7.32
C GLY A 104 -2.32 11.93 -6.03
N LEU A 105 -2.12 12.64 -4.94
CA LEU A 105 -2.00 12.11 -3.60
C LEU A 105 -3.29 12.39 -2.83
N ASN A 106 -3.81 11.37 -2.16
CA ASN A 106 -5.02 11.43 -1.34
C ASN A 106 -4.67 11.13 0.13
N ARG A 107 -5.53 11.53 1.08
CA ARG A 107 -5.27 11.28 2.50
C ARG A 107 -5.47 9.81 2.83
N ASP A 108 -4.61 9.24 3.66
CA ASP A 108 -4.92 7.97 4.30
C ASP A 108 -6.10 8.15 5.28
N PRO A 109 -7.14 7.30 5.19
CA PRO A 109 -8.35 7.48 5.98
C PRO A 109 -8.15 7.19 7.47
N ALA A 110 -7.13 6.39 7.83
CA ALA A 110 -6.85 5.98 9.20
C ALA A 110 -5.68 6.75 9.82
N ASN A 111 -4.82 7.39 9.03
CA ASN A 111 -3.62 8.06 9.53
C ASN A 111 -3.23 9.29 8.71
N CYS A 112 -3.46 10.49 9.23
CA CYS A 112 -3.13 11.74 8.55
C CYS A 112 -1.64 11.98 8.28
N ARG A 113 -0.75 11.24 8.94
CA ARG A 113 0.69 11.28 8.66
C ARG A 113 1.06 10.34 7.52
N LYS A 114 0.07 9.76 6.85
CA LYS A 114 0.22 8.95 5.65
C LYS A 114 -0.65 9.51 4.52
N PHE A 115 -0.29 9.12 3.31
CA PHE A 115 -0.96 9.51 2.09
C PHE A 115 -0.96 8.36 1.09
N ILE A 116 -1.91 8.38 0.15
CA ILE A 116 -2.14 7.32 -0.81
C ILE A 116 -1.94 7.91 -2.20
N PRO A 117 -0.91 7.48 -2.93
CA PRO A 117 -0.78 7.81 -4.34
C PRO A 117 -1.92 7.17 -5.12
N CYS A 118 -2.43 7.92 -6.08
CA CYS A 118 -3.44 7.46 -7.01
C CYS A 118 -2.97 7.74 -8.43
N PHE A 119 -3.18 6.76 -9.30
CA PHE A 119 -3.04 6.94 -10.74
C PHE A 119 -4.22 6.30 -11.44
N ASN A 120 -4.93 7.08 -12.26
CA ASN A 120 -6.14 6.65 -12.95
C ASN A 120 -7.11 5.90 -12.01
N HIS A 121 -7.49 6.55 -10.91
CA HIS A 121 -8.39 5.99 -9.88
C HIS A 121 -7.88 4.73 -9.15
N THR A 122 -6.65 4.29 -9.38
CA THR A 122 -6.07 3.14 -8.69
C THR A 122 -5.20 3.59 -7.55
N SER A 123 -5.47 3.10 -6.34
CA SER A 123 -4.68 3.42 -5.15
C SER A 123 -3.44 2.54 -5.05
N PHE A 124 -2.32 3.17 -4.70
CA PHE A 124 -1.07 2.50 -4.35
C PHE A 124 -0.96 2.33 -2.83
N PRO A 125 -0.06 1.46 -2.34
CA PRO A 125 0.15 1.32 -0.90
C PRO A 125 0.40 2.67 -0.22
N SER A 126 -0.23 2.86 0.93
CA SER A 126 -0.12 4.05 1.77
C SER A 126 1.35 4.32 2.13
N MET A 127 1.78 5.57 1.98
CA MET A 127 3.14 6.04 2.21
C MET A 127 3.18 7.01 3.39
N ALA A 128 4.26 6.95 4.18
CA ALA A 128 4.44 7.83 5.33
C ALA A 128 5.00 9.20 4.93
N CYS A 129 4.52 10.24 5.59
CA CYS A 129 5.21 11.52 5.63
C CYS A 129 6.53 11.43 6.40
N GLN A 130 7.44 12.35 6.11
CA GLN A 130 8.60 12.58 6.98
C GLN A 130 8.15 12.96 8.39
N ASP A 131 9.07 12.81 9.34
CA ASP A 131 8.78 13.04 10.75
C ASP A 131 8.17 14.41 11.01
N ASN A 132 7.14 14.40 11.86
CA ASN A 132 6.39 15.57 12.33
C ASN A 132 5.64 16.34 11.23
N LEU A 133 5.56 15.77 10.02
CA LEU A 133 4.72 16.31 8.96
C LEU A 133 3.39 15.57 8.88
N ILE A 134 2.40 16.28 8.35
CA ILE A 134 1.04 15.80 8.08
C ILE A 134 0.77 16.00 6.59
N PHE A 135 0.10 15.06 5.97
CA PHE A 135 -0.24 15.18 4.55
C PHE A 135 -1.35 16.24 4.34
N ASN A 136 -1.05 17.23 3.50
CA ASN A 136 -2.01 18.25 3.08
C ASN A 136 -2.42 17.98 1.63
N VAL A 137 -3.68 17.58 1.43
CA VAL A 137 -4.22 17.24 0.09
C VAL A 137 -4.29 18.45 -0.83
N GLN A 138 -4.54 19.66 -0.32
CA GLN A 138 -4.61 20.86 -1.15
C GLN A 138 -3.23 21.23 -1.71
N LEU A 139 -2.17 21.05 -0.90
CA LEU A 139 -0.79 21.30 -1.31
C LEU A 139 -0.13 20.07 -1.99
N GLN A 140 -0.81 18.92 -2.01
CA GLN A 140 -0.31 17.65 -2.53
C GLN A 140 1.06 17.26 -1.93
N ARG A 141 1.28 17.54 -0.64
CA ARG A 141 2.56 17.24 0.04
C ARG A 141 2.43 17.17 1.56
N CYS A 142 3.41 16.55 2.19
CA CYS A 142 3.60 16.58 3.64
C CYS A 142 4.10 17.97 4.08
N THR A 143 3.49 18.52 5.12
CA THR A 143 3.78 19.87 5.62
C THR A 143 3.47 19.97 7.11
N THR A 144 4.02 21.00 7.76
CA THR A 144 3.68 21.38 9.14
C THR A 144 2.29 22.04 9.23
N LEU A 145 1.77 22.57 8.12
CA LEU A 145 0.47 23.26 8.04
C LEU A 145 -0.74 22.32 7.95
N GLY A 146 -0.54 21.00 8.08
CA GLY A 146 -1.60 19.99 7.87
C GLY A 146 -2.54 19.75 9.05
N THR A 147 -2.33 20.41 10.20
CA THR A 147 -3.05 20.13 11.45
C THR A 147 -4.56 20.39 11.38
N THR A 148 -4.99 21.45 10.69
CA THR A 148 -6.43 21.76 10.47
C THR A 148 -7.10 20.79 9.50
N ALA A 149 -6.33 20.14 8.64
CA ALA A 149 -6.83 19.27 7.58
C ALA A 149 -7.03 17.80 8.01
N CYS A 150 -6.41 17.40 9.14
CA CYS A 150 -6.50 16.05 9.68
C CYS A 150 -7.84 15.77 10.38
N ASN A 151 -8.53 16.82 10.86
CA ASN A 151 -9.83 16.72 11.55
C ASN A 151 -11.04 16.69 10.60
N GLN A 152 -10.84 16.75 9.27
CA GLN A 152 -11.94 16.75 8.31
C GLN A 152 -12.44 15.35 7.91
N ASN A 153 -11.93 14.29 8.56
CA ASN A 153 -12.44 12.93 8.38
C ASN A 153 -13.53 12.63 9.42
N ASN A 154 -14.72 13.21 9.24
CA ASN A 154 -15.93 12.55 9.70
C ASN A 154 -17.01 12.68 8.62
N PRO A 155 -17.32 11.62 7.84
CA PRO A 155 -18.46 11.62 6.94
C PRO A 155 -19.76 11.45 7.74
N THR A 156 -20.07 12.38 8.63
CA THR A 156 -21.41 12.60 9.22
C THR A 156 -21.52 14.02 9.75
N ASN A 157 -21.83 14.98 8.88
CA ASN A 157 -22.89 15.95 9.16
C ASN A 157 -23.22 16.74 7.88
N ASN A 158 -23.89 16.08 6.95
CA ASN A 158 -24.90 16.79 6.18
C ASN A 158 -26.25 16.19 6.60
N ASN A 159 -27.09 17.09 7.09
CA ASN A 159 -28.49 16.92 7.48
C ASN A 159 -28.69 16.51 8.94
N ASN A 160 -28.91 17.52 9.80
CA ASN A 160 -30.13 17.63 10.60
C ASN A 160 -30.33 19.06 11.17
N ASN A 161 -31.33 19.72 10.59
CA ASN A 161 -32.35 20.59 11.21
C ASN A 161 -32.11 22.08 11.55
N VAL A 162 -33.07 22.84 11.00
CA VAL A 162 -33.59 24.21 11.26
C VAL A 162 -32.88 25.37 10.57
#